data_AF-A0AAV8Z227-F1
#
_entry.id   AF-A0AAV8Z227-F1
#
_cell.length_a   1.000
_cell.length_b   1.000
_cell.length_c   1.000
_cell.angle_alpha   90.00
_cell.angle_beta   90.00
_cell.angle_gamma   90.00
#
_symmetry.space_group_name_H-M   'P 1'
#
loop_
_entity.id
_entity.type
_entity.pdbx_description
1 polymer ?
#
loop_
_entity_poly.entity_id
_entity_poly.type
_entity_poly.pdbx_seq_one_letter_code
_entity_poly.pdbx_strand_id
1 'polypeptide(L)'
;MAVISDRTSAEVRLNAGRLADLTGGITESIPIRQDPASSARLLQKLLDMTSIITCTVQPPNQVRSHTEKLANGVQIGINYRIYSIERVETFNGETIQLIKIRNPLGAEFRVRRGLVHRCAGVVRHSPQELDRVQGKLLEGEFWISYTDFVNTFTHLEVVHLDNDTSRDEPTLHHKNTWQMRLYQGNWQKGVSSGGCRNNPDTFHINPQLHLLLSEMEEVVVSLNQHSIMEPKVIGFTSYSLPKSSTETIGKAFFKKNKSLFNSQYTNSRQVSHRCQLEQGGYLIIPTTFEPGQESGFTLRVYSSKPLKLKLLDTAPLLVKSAIVKAPPLLDGKSFSQYEAVFLQLADEHRTVNAFELQELLDACLPNDYIKSCASIEVCRQIVLTFESLEEDNTYSARLKNKTRTEQDVCNLFNAKCPDNTITQSTVSKIESKFRETGNVKDLPKSGRPKITQDKKIDIVLSMEENPQSTSTLVASENEVSQTAVLRILRKENYHPYKFQLT
;
A
#
# COMPACT_ATOMS: atom_id res chain seq x y z
N MET A 1 -4.60 17.66 -5.77
CA MET A 1 -5.81 16.98 -6.29
C MET A 1 -6.43 17.92 -7.29
N ALA A 2 -6.53 17.50 -8.55
CA ALA A 2 -7.04 18.36 -9.62
C ALA A 2 -8.57 18.25 -9.66
N VAL A 3 -9.24 19.40 -9.59
CA VAL A 3 -10.68 19.53 -9.85
C VAL A 3 -10.95 18.98 -11.25
N ILE A 4 -11.77 17.92 -11.33
CA ILE A 4 -12.08 17.19 -12.58
C ILE A 4 -13.02 17.99 -13.49
N SER A 5 -13.58 19.11 -13.03
CA SER A 5 -14.67 19.75 -13.74
C SER A 5 -14.30 20.74 -14.84
N ASP A 6 -13.02 21.13 -15.10
CA ASP A 6 -12.84 22.18 -16.13
C ASP A 6 -11.48 22.45 -16.79
N ARG A 7 -10.43 21.61 -16.68
CA ARG A 7 -9.17 21.92 -17.40
C ARG A 7 -8.44 20.73 -18.01
N THR A 8 -8.15 20.92 -19.30
CA THR A 8 -7.06 20.35 -20.12
C THR A 8 -7.25 18.92 -20.63
N SER A 9 -7.24 18.77 -21.96
CA SER A 9 -6.54 17.80 -22.85
C SER A 9 -6.10 16.40 -22.36
N ALA A 10 -6.06 16.13 -21.06
CA ALA A 10 -5.74 14.85 -20.46
C ALA A 10 -6.88 13.83 -20.59
N GLU A 11 -8.16 14.22 -20.54
CA GLU A 11 -9.33 13.31 -20.65
C GLU A 11 -9.40 12.56 -21.99
N VAL A 12 -8.77 13.11 -23.03
CA VAL A 12 -8.93 12.72 -24.44
C VAL A 12 -8.49 11.27 -24.74
N ARG A 13 -7.70 10.62 -23.86
CA ARG A 13 -7.20 9.24 -24.04
C ARG A 13 -7.18 8.39 -22.77
N LEU A 14 -7.88 8.79 -21.71
CA LEU A 14 -7.88 8.00 -20.47
C LEU A 14 -8.89 6.87 -20.63
N ASN A 15 -8.41 5.63 -20.54
CA ASN A 15 -9.28 4.48 -20.30
C ASN A 15 -9.79 4.52 -18.85
N ALA A 16 -10.84 3.74 -18.55
CA ALA A 16 -11.44 3.69 -17.22
C ALA A 16 -10.39 3.49 -16.10
N GLY A 17 -9.37 2.65 -16.34
CA GLY A 17 -8.29 2.41 -15.39
C GLY A 17 -7.50 3.67 -15.03
N ARG A 18 -7.15 4.50 -16.02
CA ARG A 18 -6.48 5.79 -15.76
C ARG A 18 -7.40 6.79 -15.08
N LEU A 19 -8.71 6.75 -15.36
CA LEU A 19 -9.68 7.59 -14.66
C LEU A 19 -9.83 7.19 -13.18
N ALA A 20 -9.81 5.89 -12.88
CA ALA A 20 -9.77 5.38 -11.51
C ALA A 20 -8.46 5.76 -10.77
N ASP A 21 -7.32 5.73 -11.45
CA ASP A 21 -6.05 6.18 -10.85
C ASP A 21 -6.08 7.66 -10.46
N LEU A 22 -6.77 8.52 -11.23
CA LEU A 22 -6.91 9.94 -10.92
C LEU A 22 -7.94 10.21 -9.82
N THR A 23 -9.00 9.41 -9.76
CA THR A 23 -10.14 9.63 -8.86
C THR A 23 -10.06 8.82 -7.56
N GLY A 24 -9.19 7.80 -7.50
CA GLY A 24 -9.15 6.82 -6.41
C GLY A 24 -10.30 5.81 -6.43
N GLY A 25 -11.19 5.85 -7.43
CA GLY A 25 -12.35 4.98 -7.57
C GLY A 25 -12.04 3.54 -7.99
N ILE A 26 -13.10 2.74 -8.20
CA ILE A 26 -13.00 1.43 -8.86
C ILE A 26 -13.66 1.46 -10.23
N THR A 27 -13.10 0.72 -11.18
CA THR A 27 -13.66 0.56 -12.53
C THR A 27 -14.55 -0.67 -12.69
N GLU A 28 -15.56 -0.54 -13.54
CA GLU A 28 -16.39 -1.62 -14.06
C GLU A 28 -16.64 -1.40 -15.56
N SER A 29 -16.51 -2.47 -16.35
CA SER A 29 -16.84 -2.47 -17.78
C SER A 29 -18.08 -3.34 -18.01
N ILE A 30 -19.11 -2.77 -18.63
CA ILE A 30 -20.43 -3.38 -18.77
C ILE A 30 -20.81 -3.46 -20.25
N PRO A 31 -21.01 -4.66 -20.82
CA PRO A 31 -21.42 -4.80 -22.22
C PRO A 31 -22.87 -4.34 -22.41
N ILE A 32 -23.09 -3.38 -23.30
CA ILE A 32 -24.42 -2.77 -23.52
C ILE A 32 -25.34 -3.69 -24.30
N ARG A 33 -24.78 -4.44 -25.26
CA ARG A 33 -25.55 -5.18 -26.27
C ARG A 33 -26.10 -6.53 -25.79
N GLN A 34 -25.62 -7.02 -24.65
CA GLN A 34 -26.03 -8.32 -24.14
C GLN A 34 -27.45 -8.31 -23.58
N ASP A 35 -27.82 -7.24 -22.86
CA ASP A 35 -29.19 -7.00 -22.38
C ASP A 35 -29.51 -5.50 -22.37
N PRO A 36 -30.02 -4.96 -23.50
CA PRO A 36 -30.31 -3.54 -23.64
C PRO A 36 -31.31 -3.00 -22.61
N ALA A 37 -32.29 -3.80 -22.17
CA ALA A 37 -33.32 -3.33 -21.24
C ALA A 37 -32.76 -3.21 -19.81
N SER A 38 -31.94 -4.17 -19.39
CA SER A 38 -31.26 -4.10 -18.09
C SER A 38 -30.18 -3.02 -18.07
N SER A 39 -29.44 -2.84 -19.17
CA SER A 39 -28.46 -1.75 -19.28
C SER A 39 -29.08 -0.36 -19.14
N ALA A 40 -30.31 -0.14 -19.63
CA ALA A 40 -31.01 1.13 -19.48
C ALA A 40 -31.35 1.43 -18.01
N ARG A 41 -31.90 0.43 -17.30
CA ARG A 41 -32.23 0.54 -15.87
C ARG A 41 -30.99 0.75 -15.03
N LEU A 42 -29.92 0.02 -15.35
CA LEU A 42 -28.64 0.15 -14.66
C LEU A 42 -28.02 1.52 -14.91
N LEU A 43 -28.02 2.02 -16.14
CA LEU A 43 -27.52 3.35 -16.47
C LEU A 43 -28.23 4.44 -15.66
N GLN A 44 -29.57 4.38 -15.58
CA GLN A 44 -30.35 5.29 -14.74
C GLN A 44 -29.89 5.23 -13.28
N LYS A 45 -29.83 4.02 -12.71
CA LYS A 45 -29.38 3.82 -11.32
C LYS A 45 -27.97 4.38 -11.09
N LEU A 46 -27.04 4.14 -12.01
CA LEU A 46 -25.66 4.60 -11.89
C LEU A 46 -25.54 6.13 -11.97
N LEU A 47 -26.37 6.78 -12.79
CA LEU A 47 -26.45 8.24 -12.91
C LEU A 47 -27.01 8.91 -11.66
N ASP A 48 -27.73 8.18 -10.82
CA ASP A 48 -28.24 8.65 -9.53
C ASP A 48 -27.23 8.45 -8.38
N MET A 49 -26.16 7.70 -8.63
CA MET A 49 -25.09 7.42 -7.67
C MET A 49 -23.85 8.28 -7.93
N THR A 50 -22.90 8.30 -7.00
CA THR A 50 -21.57 8.90 -7.16
C THR A 50 -20.68 8.07 -8.10
N SER A 51 -21.09 7.96 -9.37
CA SER A 51 -20.36 7.25 -10.42
C SER A 51 -20.10 8.17 -11.61
N ILE A 52 -18.90 8.10 -12.17
CA ILE A 52 -18.59 8.71 -13.46
C ILE A 52 -18.81 7.66 -14.54
N ILE A 53 -19.66 7.97 -15.50
CA ILE A 53 -20.07 7.01 -16.54
C ILE A 53 -19.58 7.52 -17.88
N THR A 54 -18.88 6.63 -18.57
CA THR A 54 -18.46 6.86 -19.94
C THR A 54 -18.89 5.69 -20.82
N CYS A 55 -18.97 5.90 -22.13
CA CYS A 55 -19.21 4.85 -23.11
C CYS A 55 -18.13 4.84 -24.18
N THR A 56 -17.85 3.64 -24.69
CA THR A 56 -16.81 3.44 -25.69
C THR A 56 -17.25 2.44 -26.76
N VAL A 57 -16.60 2.55 -27.91
CA VAL A 57 -16.64 1.55 -28.97
C VAL A 57 -15.31 0.82 -28.92
N GLN A 58 -15.32 -0.38 -28.36
CA GLN A 58 -14.16 -1.28 -28.43
C GLN A 58 -14.00 -1.84 -29.85
N PRO A 59 -12.79 -1.82 -30.45
CA PRO A 59 -12.56 -2.37 -31.78
C PRO A 59 -12.72 -3.91 -31.75
N PRO A 60 -13.25 -4.52 -32.82
CA PRO A 60 -13.46 -5.96 -32.89
C PRO A 60 -12.15 -6.78 -32.93
N ASN A 61 -11.01 -6.16 -33.25
CA ASN A 61 -9.67 -6.77 -33.21
C ASN A 61 -8.67 -5.81 -32.55
N GLN A 62 -7.77 -6.34 -31.69
CA GLN A 62 -6.76 -5.57 -30.93
C GLN A 62 -5.66 -4.90 -31.78
N VAL A 63 -5.84 -4.78 -33.10
CA VAL A 63 -4.82 -4.23 -34.00
C VAL A 63 -5.49 -3.23 -34.93
N ARG A 64 -5.31 -1.93 -34.64
CA ARG A 64 -5.12 -0.83 -35.61
C ARG A 64 -4.84 0.48 -34.88
N SER A 65 -3.72 1.11 -35.25
CA SER A 65 -3.09 2.27 -34.61
C SER A 65 -3.76 3.63 -34.92
N HIS A 66 -4.92 3.64 -35.60
CA HIS A 66 -5.59 4.88 -35.98
C HIS A 66 -6.99 4.94 -35.38
N THR A 67 -7.37 6.14 -34.92
CA THR A 67 -8.73 6.47 -34.47
C THR A 67 -9.68 6.39 -35.66
N GLU A 68 -10.14 5.18 -35.98
CA GLU A 68 -11.19 4.96 -36.97
C GLU A 68 -12.47 5.66 -36.49
N LYS A 69 -13.13 6.37 -37.42
CA LYS A 69 -14.44 6.97 -37.20
C LYS A 69 -15.49 6.04 -37.80
N LEU A 70 -16.50 5.70 -37.01
CA LEU A 70 -17.71 5.05 -37.51
C LEU A 70 -18.41 5.95 -38.53
N ALA A 71 -19.25 5.36 -39.39
CA ALA A 71 -19.98 6.10 -40.42
C ALA A 71 -20.83 7.26 -39.86
N ASN A 72 -21.28 7.12 -38.61
CA ASN A 72 -22.06 8.11 -37.88
C ASN A 72 -21.23 9.23 -37.22
N GLY A 73 -19.90 9.15 -37.31
CA GLY A 73 -18.95 10.15 -36.80
C GLY A 73 -18.29 9.79 -35.47
N VAL A 74 -18.80 8.79 -34.74
CA VAL A 74 -18.25 8.36 -33.43
C VAL A 74 -16.87 7.74 -33.61
N GLN A 75 -15.92 8.14 -32.77
CA GLN A 75 -14.53 7.68 -32.79
C GLN A 75 -14.37 6.41 -31.95
N ILE A 76 -13.71 5.41 -32.53
CA ILE A 76 -13.41 4.15 -31.86
C ILE A 76 -12.31 4.38 -30.81
N GLY A 77 -12.45 3.76 -29.64
CA GLY A 77 -11.46 3.84 -28.55
C GLY A 77 -11.46 5.14 -27.73
N ILE A 78 -12.40 6.07 -28.00
CA ILE A 78 -12.59 7.28 -27.20
C ILE A 78 -13.71 7.04 -26.18
N ASN A 79 -13.49 7.49 -24.94
CA ASN A 79 -14.49 7.46 -23.88
C ASN A 79 -15.34 8.72 -23.94
N TYR A 80 -16.62 8.56 -24.24
CA TYR A 80 -17.60 9.64 -24.27
C TYR A 80 -18.31 9.71 -22.92
N ARG A 81 -18.41 10.89 -22.30
CA ARG A 81 -19.05 11.04 -20.98
C ARG A 81 -20.57 11.08 -21.11
N ILE A 82 -21.26 10.30 -20.28
CA ILE A 82 -22.73 10.29 -20.18
C ILE A 82 -23.15 11.16 -19.01
N TYR A 83 -24.09 12.07 -19.24
CA TYR A 83 -24.56 13.02 -18.23
C TYR A 83 -25.98 12.74 -17.73
N SER A 84 -26.88 12.36 -18.63
CA SER A 84 -28.27 12.10 -18.27
C SER A 84 -28.93 11.16 -19.27
N ILE A 85 -30.00 10.52 -18.81
CA ILE A 85 -30.96 9.79 -19.63
C ILE A 85 -32.35 10.32 -19.28
N GLU A 86 -33.12 10.67 -20.30
CA GLU A 86 -34.42 11.32 -20.15
C GLU A 86 -35.47 10.66 -21.04
N ARG A 87 -36.71 10.61 -20.56
CA ARG A 87 -37.86 10.14 -21.34
C ARG A 87 -38.59 11.35 -21.93
N VAL A 88 -38.83 11.33 -23.23
CA VAL A 88 -39.54 12.39 -23.96
C VAL A 88 -40.63 11.78 -24.82
N GLU A 89 -41.75 12.49 -24.95
CA GLU A 89 -42.86 12.07 -25.82
C GLU A 89 -42.71 12.64 -27.24
N THR A 90 -43.00 11.81 -28.22
CA THR A 90 -42.91 12.14 -29.63
C THR A 90 -44.19 12.81 -30.14
N PHE A 91 -44.13 13.48 -31.29
CA PHE A 91 -45.30 14.04 -31.99
C PHE A 91 -46.43 13.01 -32.16
N ASN A 92 -46.07 11.75 -32.35
CA ASN A 92 -46.98 10.63 -32.55
C ASN A 92 -47.51 10.04 -31.22
N GLY A 93 -47.14 10.61 -30.06
CA GLY A 93 -47.54 10.14 -28.73
C GLY A 93 -46.71 8.97 -28.20
N GLU A 94 -45.62 8.60 -28.88
CA GLU A 94 -44.73 7.52 -28.42
C GLU A 94 -43.75 8.08 -27.38
N THR A 95 -43.35 7.30 -26.38
CA THR A 95 -42.30 7.72 -25.43
C THR A 95 -40.96 7.15 -25.86
N ILE A 96 -39.95 8.00 -26.05
CA ILE A 96 -38.56 7.60 -26.37
C ILE A 96 -37.60 8.01 -25.25
N GLN A 97 -36.51 7.25 -25.10
CA GLN A 97 -35.41 7.60 -24.19
C GLN A 97 -34.27 8.28 -24.96
N LEU A 98 -33.84 9.44 -24.48
CA LEU A 98 -32.70 10.19 -24.98
C LEU A 98 -31.56 10.17 -23.97
N ILE A 99 -30.33 9.98 -24.44
CA ILE A 99 -29.12 10.03 -23.62
C ILE A 99 -28.32 11.27 -24.02
N LYS A 100 -27.93 12.08 -23.02
CA LYS A 100 -27.00 13.20 -23.20
C LYS A 100 -25.57 12.73 -23.07
N ILE A 101 -24.79 12.90 -24.13
CA ILE A 101 -23.40 12.45 -24.24
C ILE A 101 -22.50 13.62 -24.62
N ARG A 102 -21.27 13.65 -24.09
CA ARG A 102 -20.24 14.62 -24.47
C ARG A 102 -19.00 13.92 -25.01
N ASN A 103 -18.51 14.43 -26.13
CA ASN A 103 -17.18 14.07 -26.61
C ASN A 103 -16.11 14.91 -25.87
N PRO A 104 -15.11 14.30 -25.21
CA PRO A 104 -14.01 15.05 -24.57
C PRO A 104 -13.12 15.83 -25.57
N LEU A 105 -13.16 15.51 -26.86
CA LEU A 105 -12.34 16.16 -27.90
C LEU A 105 -12.84 17.53 -28.39
N GLY A 106 -14.04 17.97 -28.00
CA GLY A 106 -14.56 19.29 -28.38
C GLY A 106 -14.68 19.54 -29.90
N ALA A 107 -14.54 20.82 -30.30
CA ALA A 107 -14.85 21.48 -31.59
C ALA A 107 -14.70 20.68 -32.91
N GLU A 108 -13.78 19.72 -32.99
CA GLU A 108 -13.56 18.92 -34.21
C GLU A 108 -14.61 17.82 -34.44
N PHE A 109 -15.49 17.60 -33.46
CA PHE A 109 -16.52 16.59 -33.53
C PHE A 109 -17.86 17.16 -33.99
N ARG A 110 -18.17 16.99 -35.27
CA ARG A 110 -19.54 17.08 -35.78
C ARG A 110 -20.10 15.67 -35.93
N VAL A 111 -20.99 15.28 -35.01
CA VAL A 111 -21.89 14.15 -35.27
C VAL A 111 -22.61 14.43 -36.60
N ARG A 112 -22.70 13.46 -37.52
CA ARG A 112 -23.54 13.68 -38.71
C ARG A 112 -24.93 14.06 -38.23
N ARG A 113 -25.51 15.12 -38.84
CA ARG A 113 -26.82 15.67 -38.46
C ARG A 113 -27.85 14.57 -38.19
N GLY A 114 -27.87 13.46 -38.92
CA GLY A 114 -28.82 12.35 -38.74
C GLY A 114 -28.94 11.68 -37.36
N LEU A 115 -27.93 11.74 -36.47
CA LEU A 115 -28.05 11.23 -35.08
C LEU A 115 -28.77 12.24 -34.16
N VAL A 116 -28.53 13.54 -34.37
CA VAL A 116 -29.14 14.64 -33.61
C VAL A 116 -30.52 15.01 -34.20
N HIS A 117 -30.67 14.92 -35.52
CA HIS A 117 -31.86 15.29 -36.28
C HIS A 117 -32.99 14.25 -36.17
N ARG A 118 -32.65 12.96 -35.93
CA ARG A 118 -33.66 11.96 -35.53
C ARG A 118 -34.26 12.24 -34.16
N CYS A 119 -33.58 13.01 -33.29
CA CYS A 119 -34.16 13.46 -32.02
C CYS A 119 -34.94 14.77 -32.19
N ALA A 120 -34.39 15.74 -32.95
CA ALA A 120 -35.00 17.06 -33.12
C ALA A 120 -36.34 17.06 -33.90
N GLY A 121 -36.53 16.14 -34.85
CA GLY A 121 -37.77 16.03 -35.63
C GLY A 121 -38.89 15.22 -34.97
N VAL A 122 -38.67 14.68 -33.77
CA VAL A 122 -39.51 13.64 -33.18
C VAL A 122 -40.20 14.08 -31.88
N VAL A 123 -39.67 15.02 -31.11
CA VAL A 123 -40.21 15.42 -29.78
C VAL A 123 -41.38 16.41 -29.90
N ARG A 124 -42.51 16.18 -29.22
CA ARG A 124 -43.62 17.16 -29.10
C ARG A 124 -43.08 18.46 -28.50
N HIS A 125 -43.05 19.52 -29.29
CA HIS A 125 -42.62 20.82 -28.82
C HIS A 125 -43.72 21.52 -28.02
N SER A 126 -43.61 21.53 -26.70
CA SER A 126 -43.87 22.78 -25.97
C SER A 126 -42.60 23.65 -26.08
N PRO A 127 -42.71 24.99 -26.14
CA PRO A 127 -41.53 25.87 -26.18
C PRO A 127 -40.54 25.62 -25.02
N GLN A 128 -41.05 25.18 -23.87
CA GLN A 128 -40.26 24.86 -22.67
C GLN A 128 -39.45 23.56 -22.82
N GLU A 129 -40.01 22.53 -23.45
CA GLU A 129 -39.31 21.26 -23.70
C GLU A 129 -38.21 21.41 -24.77
N LEU A 130 -38.44 22.30 -25.75
CA LEU A 130 -37.42 22.71 -26.72
C LEU A 130 -36.25 23.42 -26.06
N ASP A 131 -36.52 24.44 -25.24
CA ASP A 131 -35.47 25.16 -24.51
C ASP A 131 -34.75 24.27 -23.49
N ARG A 132 -35.39 23.20 -22.99
CA ARG A 132 -34.78 22.23 -22.08
C ARG A 132 -33.85 21.25 -22.79
N VAL A 133 -34.26 20.71 -23.93
CA VAL A 133 -33.48 19.72 -24.71
C VAL A 133 -32.44 20.40 -25.63
N GLN A 134 -32.76 21.58 -26.17
CA GLN A 134 -31.88 22.41 -27.00
C GLN A 134 -31.17 23.52 -26.22
N GLY A 135 -31.49 23.71 -24.94
CA GLY A 135 -30.84 24.69 -24.07
C GLY A 135 -29.33 24.54 -24.14
N LYS A 136 -28.62 25.67 -24.25
CA LYS A 136 -27.19 25.82 -24.57
C LYS A 136 -26.36 24.55 -24.29
N LEU A 137 -26.37 23.61 -25.24
CA LEU A 137 -25.49 22.46 -25.22
C LEU A 137 -24.06 23.00 -25.26
N LEU A 138 -23.22 22.53 -24.34
CA LEU A 138 -21.81 22.89 -24.37
C LEU A 138 -21.16 22.26 -25.61
N GLU A 139 -20.01 22.79 -26.00
CA GLU A 139 -19.29 22.29 -27.16
C GLU A 139 -18.95 20.79 -27.02
N GLY A 140 -19.35 19.99 -28.01
CA GLY A 140 -19.18 18.53 -28.01
C GLY A 140 -20.29 17.72 -27.31
N GLU A 141 -21.31 18.37 -26.74
CA GLU A 141 -22.50 17.71 -26.18
C GLU A 141 -23.57 17.46 -27.25
N PHE A 142 -24.20 16.29 -27.19
CA PHE A 142 -25.29 15.93 -28.07
C PHE A 142 -26.24 14.92 -27.42
N TRP A 143 -27.47 14.88 -27.92
CA TRP A 143 -28.47 13.88 -27.57
C TRP A 143 -28.50 12.76 -28.61
N ILE A 144 -28.70 11.53 -28.16
CA ILE A 144 -28.88 10.34 -28.98
C ILE A 144 -30.03 9.49 -28.43
N SER A 145 -30.80 8.85 -29.30
CA SER A 145 -31.82 7.88 -28.86
C SER A 145 -31.17 6.68 -28.18
N TYR A 146 -31.83 6.07 -27.19
CA TYR A 146 -31.32 4.86 -26.54
C TYR A 146 -31.08 3.72 -27.55
N THR A 147 -31.95 3.61 -28.54
CA THR A 147 -31.81 2.63 -29.64
C THR A 147 -30.54 2.85 -30.46
N ASP A 148 -30.28 4.10 -30.87
CA ASP A 148 -29.06 4.43 -31.60
C ASP A 148 -27.81 4.29 -30.73
N PHE A 149 -27.92 4.56 -29.42
CA PHE A 149 -26.86 4.37 -28.44
C PHE A 149 -26.41 2.91 -28.36
N VAL A 150 -27.34 1.97 -28.17
CA VAL A 150 -27.05 0.52 -28.11
C VAL A 150 -26.44 0.01 -29.42
N ASN A 151 -26.92 0.54 -30.56
CA ASN A 151 -26.40 0.18 -31.87
C ASN A 151 -24.99 0.76 -32.14
N THR A 152 -24.66 1.89 -31.53
CA THR A 152 -23.40 2.60 -31.75
C THR A 152 -22.30 2.14 -30.79
N PHE A 153 -22.57 2.19 -29.48
CA PHE A 153 -21.59 1.90 -28.44
C PHE A 153 -21.56 0.40 -28.10
N THR A 154 -20.45 -0.06 -27.52
CA THR A 154 -20.29 -1.48 -27.14
C THR A 154 -20.26 -1.68 -25.64
N HIS A 155 -19.56 -0.81 -24.89
CA HIS A 155 -19.39 -0.92 -23.45
C HIS A 155 -19.67 0.40 -22.73
N LEU A 156 -20.23 0.29 -21.53
CA LEU A 156 -20.16 1.33 -20.50
C LEU A 156 -18.91 1.09 -19.66
N GLU A 157 -18.17 2.15 -19.40
CA GLU A 157 -17.02 2.19 -18.52
C GLU A 157 -17.38 3.09 -17.35
N VAL A 158 -17.52 2.49 -16.18
CA VAL A 158 -18.04 3.14 -14.98
C VAL A 158 -16.95 3.23 -13.94
N VAL A 159 -16.78 4.41 -13.34
CA VAL A 159 -15.92 4.62 -12.18
C VAL A 159 -16.78 4.93 -10.97
N HIS A 160 -16.81 4.02 -10.01
CA HIS A 160 -17.53 4.21 -8.75
C HIS A 160 -16.64 4.94 -7.75
N LEU A 161 -17.18 6.01 -7.18
CA LEU A 161 -16.51 6.83 -6.17
C LEU A 161 -17.24 6.65 -4.84
N ASP A 162 -16.49 6.40 -3.78
CA ASP A 162 -17.04 6.39 -2.43
C ASP A 162 -17.31 7.81 -1.93
N ASN A 163 -17.84 7.92 -0.73
CA ASN A 163 -18.20 9.19 -0.11
C ASN A 163 -17.00 10.15 0.06
N ASP A 164 -15.77 9.66 0.17
CA ASP A 164 -14.60 10.51 0.34
C ASP A 164 -14.01 10.90 -1.01
N THR A 165 -13.89 9.95 -1.94
CA THR A 165 -13.34 10.22 -3.28
C THR A 165 -14.26 11.05 -4.17
N SER A 166 -15.57 11.06 -3.90
CA SER A 166 -16.55 11.85 -4.67
C SER A 166 -16.59 13.33 -4.29
N ARG A 167 -15.98 13.74 -3.17
CA ARG A 167 -16.03 15.13 -2.69
C ARG A 167 -15.31 16.12 -3.59
N ASP A 168 -14.31 15.64 -4.34
CA ASP A 168 -13.52 16.49 -5.23
C ASP A 168 -14.17 16.65 -6.62
N GLU A 169 -15.32 16.01 -6.86
CA GLU A 169 -16.07 16.10 -8.12
C GLU A 169 -17.41 16.82 -7.91
N PRO A 170 -17.49 18.12 -8.22
CA PRO A 170 -18.66 18.94 -7.95
C PRO A 170 -19.96 18.43 -8.58
N THR A 171 -19.85 17.74 -9.72
CA THR A 171 -20.99 17.20 -10.46
C THR A 171 -21.71 16.06 -9.70
N LEU A 172 -21.08 15.49 -8.67
CA LEU A 172 -21.60 14.35 -7.91
C LEU A 172 -22.16 14.71 -6.52
N HIS A 173 -22.04 15.96 -6.06
CA HIS A 173 -22.46 16.35 -4.70
C HIS A 173 -23.94 16.12 -4.37
N HIS A 174 -24.80 16.11 -5.38
CA HIS A 174 -26.24 15.90 -5.23
C HIS A 174 -26.66 14.45 -5.47
N LYS A 175 -25.70 13.53 -5.66
CA LYS A 175 -25.94 12.12 -5.97
C LYS A 175 -25.85 11.25 -4.71
N ASN A 176 -26.44 10.07 -4.79
CA ASN A 176 -26.38 9.09 -3.71
C ASN A 176 -24.98 8.49 -3.61
N THR A 177 -24.41 8.46 -2.41
CA THR A 177 -23.03 8.02 -2.20
C THR A 177 -22.94 6.49 -2.11
N TRP A 178 -21.91 5.94 -2.73
CA TRP A 178 -21.60 4.52 -2.54
C TRP A 178 -21.03 4.27 -1.13
N GLN A 179 -21.55 3.22 -0.48
CA GLN A 179 -20.95 2.66 0.72
C GLN A 179 -19.84 1.70 0.31
N MET A 180 -18.64 1.92 0.85
CA MET A 180 -17.45 1.13 0.52
C MET A 180 -16.83 0.52 1.78
N ARG A 181 -16.39 -0.74 1.68
CA ARG A 181 -15.42 -1.33 2.60
C ARG A 181 -14.25 -1.89 1.82
N LEU A 182 -13.05 -1.69 2.35
CA LEU A 182 -11.83 -2.21 1.78
C LEU A 182 -11.11 -3.14 2.75
N TYR A 183 -10.36 -4.07 2.17
CA TYR A 183 -9.33 -4.83 2.85
C TYR A 183 -8.06 -4.78 2.02
N GLN A 184 -6.93 -4.52 2.67
CA GLN A 184 -5.61 -4.55 2.06
C GLN A 184 -4.83 -5.72 2.65
N GLY A 185 -4.25 -6.55 1.79
CA GLY A 185 -3.54 -7.75 2.19
C GLY A 185 -2.42 -8.11 1.23
N ASN A 186 -1.77 -9.24 1.49
CA ASN A 186 -0.69 -9.76 0.66
C ASN A 186 -0.87 -11.27 0.45
N TRP A 187 -0.59 -11.74 -0.76
CA TRP A 187 -0.27 -13.14 -0.99
C TRP A 187 1.22 -13.32 -0.72
N GLN A 188 1.56 -14.17 0.24
CA GLN A 188 2.93 -14.48 0.66
C GLN A 188 3.23 -15.94 0.41
N LYS A 189 4.42 -16.23 -0.11
CA LYS A 189 4.82 -17.59 -0.46
C LYS A 189 4.91 -18.46 0.79
N GLY A 190 4.25 -19.62 0.74
CA GLY A 190 4.22 -20.56 1.86
C GLY A 190 3.30 -20.18 3.04
N VAL A 191 2.64 -19.02 2.99
CA VAL A 191 1.74 -18.54 4.05
C VAL A 191 0.32 -18.35 3.53
N SER A 192 0.12 -17.46 2.55
CA SER A 192 -1.22 -17.02 2.10
C SER A 192 -1.44 -17.06 0.59
N SER A 193 -0.47 -17.55 -0.19
CA SER A 193 -0.51 -17.68 -1.66
C SER A 193 -1.05 -19.05 -2.10
N GLY A 194 -2.32 -19.30 -1.82
CA GLY A 194 -2.94 -20.62 -2.03
C GLY A 194 -3.31 -20.95 -3.47
N GLY A 195 -3.31 -19.97 -4.38
CA GLY A 195 -3.77 -20.13 -5.77
C GLY A 195 -5.29 -20.26 -5.87
N CYS A 196 -5.81 -20.37 -7.10
CA CYS A 196 -7.25 -20.44 -7.36
C CYS A 196 -7.86 -21.80 -6.98
N ARG A 197 -9.18 -21.95 -7.18
CA ARG A 197 -9.95 -23.13 -6.77
C ARG A 197 -9.45 -24.46 -7.38
N ASN A 198 -8.71 -24.39 -8.49
CA ASN A 198 -8.04 -25.53 -9.15
C ASN A 198 -6.95 -26.17 -8.28
N ASN A 199 -6.52 -25.49 -7.21
CA ASN A 199 -5.53 -25.95 -6.24
C ASN A 199 -6.21 -26.32 -4.91
N PRO A 200 -6.96 -27.44 -4.81
CA PRO A 200 -7.82 -27.73 -3.65
C PRO A 200 -7.04 -27.98 -2.35
N ASP A 201 -5.74 -28.27 -2.44
CA ASP A 201 -4.90 -28.51 -1.27
C ASP A 201 -4.45 -27.22 -0.60
N THR A 202 -4.38 -26.12 -1.34
CA THR A 202 -3.86 -24.83 -0.86
C THR A 202 -4.89 -23.70 -0.98
N PHE A 203 -5.98 -23.83 -1.72
CA PHE A 203 -6.97 -22.75 -1.91
C PHE A 203 -7.47 -22.11 -0.59
N HIS A 204 -7.66 -22.93 0.44
CA HIS A 204 -8.14 -22.50 1.75
C HIS A 204 -7.17 -21.60 2.56
N ILE A 205 -5.87 -21.57 2.20
CA ILE A 205 -4.87 -20.73 2.88
C ILE A 205 -4.89 -19.27 2.39
N ASN A 206 -5.60 -18.98 1.29
CA ASN A 206 -5.75 -17.59 0.83
C ASN A 206 -6.53 -16.76 1.88
N PRO A 207 -6.34 -15.43 1.92
CA PRO A 207 -7.11 -14.55 2.79
C PRO A 207 -8.62 -14.74 2.65
N GLN A 208 -9.34 -14.78 3.77
CA GLN A 208 -10.76 -15.08 3.80
C GLN A 208 -11.55 -13.89 4.32
N LEU A 209 -12.34 -13.24 3.46
CA LEU A 209 -13.06 -12.01 3.80
C LEU A 209 -14.56 -12.28 3.96
N HIS A 210 -15.09 -12.08 5.16
CA HIS A 210 -16.50 -12.22 5.48
C HIS A 210 -17.24 -10.90 5.21
N LEU A 211 -18.02 -10.89 4.15
CA LEU A 211 -18.99 -9.85 3.78
C LEU A 211 -20.33 -10.14 4.45
N LEU A 212 -20.88 -9.14 5.15
CA LEU A 212 -22.18 -9.22 5.80
C LEU A 212 -23.12 -8.15 5.23
N LEU A 213 -24.29 -8.61 4.78
CA LEU A 213 -25.36 -7.78 4.24
C LEU A 213 -26.59 -7.83 5.15
N SER A 214 -27.13 -6.64 5.46
CA SER A 214 -28.31 -6.49 6.31
C SER A 214 -29.62 -6.63 5.53
N GLU A 215 -29.58 -6.55 4.21
CA GLU A 215 -30.73 -6.65 3.31
C GLU A 215 -30.24 -7.11 1.93
N MET A 216 -31.18 -7.45 1.03
CA MET A 216 -30.86 -7.79 -0.35
C MET A 216 -30.28 -6.57 -1.06
N GLU A 217 -29.07 -6.69 -1.61
CA GLU A 217 -28.37 -5.57 -2.23
C GLU A 217 -27.61 -5.97 -3.48
N GLU A 218 -27.44 -4.98 -4.36
CA GLU A 218 -26.48 -5.07 -5.43
C GLU A 218 -25.09 -4.68 -4.91
N VAL A 219 -24.11 -5.53 -5.18
CA VAL A 219 -22.74 -5.40 -4.69
C VAL A 219 -21.77 -5.46 -5.85
N VAL A 220 -20.81 -4.53 -5.87
CA VAL A 220 -19.67 -4.55 -6.78
C VAL A 220 -18.42 -4.88 -5.97
N VAL A 221 -17.84 -6.05 -6.22
CA VAL A 221 -16.58 -6.48 -5.63
C VAL A 221 -15.46 -6.18 -6.62
N SER A 222 -14.38 -5.56 -6.16
CA SER A 222 -13.21 -5.31 -6.97
C SER A 222 -11.92 -5.71 -6.26
N LEU A 223 -11.06 -6.44 -6.97
CA LEU A 223 -9.74 -6.84 -6.53
C LEU A 223 -8.69 -6.13 -7.39
N ASN A 224 -7.79 -5.39 -6.74
CA ASN A 224 -6.71 -4.64 -7.35
C ASN A 224 -5.37 -5.17 -6.85
N GLN A 225 -4.46 -5.57 -7.74
CA GLN A 225 -3.10 -5.94 -7.37
C GLN A 225 -2.17 -4.73 -7.39
N HIS A 226 -1.19 -4.72 -6.50
CA HIS A 226 -0.21 -3.64 -6.35
C HIS A 226 1.02 -3.83 -7.24
N SER A 227 1.22 -5.02 -7.80
CA SER A 227 2.29 -5.27 -8.77
C SER A 227 1.99 -4.58 -10.10
N ILE A 228 2.84 -3.63 -10.49
CA ILE A 228 2.74 -2.90 -11.76
C ILE A 228 3.64 -3.54 -12.84
N MET A 229 4.85 -3.98 -12.47
CA MET A 229 5.85 -4.47 -13.42
C MET A 229 5.56 -5.89 -13.92
N GLU A 230 5.06 -6.75 -13.04
CA GLU A 230 4.70 -8.13 -13.37
C GLU A 230 3.33 -8.46 -12.77
N PRO A 231 2.24 -8.03 -13.42
CA PRO A 231 0.90 -8.34 -12.95
C PRO A 231 0.70 -9.85 -13.00
N LYS A 232 0.22 -10.40 -11.89
CA LYS A 232 -0.16 -11.81 -11.78
C LYS A 232 -1.58 -11.98 -12.32
N VAL A 233 -1.95 -13.20 -12.70
CA VAL A 233 -3.34 -13.50 -13.04
C VAL A 233 -4.12 -13.57 -11.73
N ILE A 234 -5.06 -12.64 -11.51
CA ILE A 234 -5.80 -12.50 -10.26
C ILE A 234 -7.29 -12.71 -10.47
N GLY A 235 -7.97 -13.14 -9.40
CA GLY A 235 -9.41 -13.30 -9.36
C GLY A 235 -9.88 -13.60 -7.94
N PHE A 236 -11.19 -13.62 -7.73
CA PHE A 236 -11.78 -13.94 -6.44
C PHE A 236 -12.97 -14.87 -6.59
N THR A 237 -13.21 -15.65 -5.54
CA THR A 237 -14.32 -16.60 -5.46
C THR A 237 -15.17 -16.29 -4.24
N SER A 238 -16.49 -16.41 -4.38
CA SER A 238 -17.43 -16.20 -3.28
C SER A 238 -18.17 -17.47 -2.87
N TYR A 239 -18.49 -17.61 -1.59
CA TYR A 239 -19.32 -18.68 -1.01
C TYR A 239 -20.37 -18.07 -0.06
N SER A 240 -21.51 -18.75 0.11
CA SER A 240 -22.42 -18.42 1.21
C SER A 240 -21.84 -18.91 2.53
N LEU A 241 -21.93 -18.08 3.57
CA LEU A 241 -21.41 -18.39 4.90
C LEU A 241 -22.37 -17.90 5.99
N PRO A 242 -22.53 -18.63 7.11
CA PRO A 242 -23.32 -18.13 8.25
C PRO A 242 -22.78 -16.80 8.79
N LYS A 243 -23.68 -15.88 9.17
CA LYS A 243 -23.33 -14.55 9.69
C LYS A 243 -22.46 -14.60 10.97
N SER A 244 -22.57 -15.68 11.74
CA SER A 244 -21.85 -15.88 13.00
C SER A 244 -20.44 -16.43 12.84
N SER A 245 -20.00 -16.75 11.62
CA SER A 245 -18.66 -17.29 11.37
C SER A 245 -17.57 -16.26 11.70
N THR A 246 -16.69 -16.63 12.63
CA THR A 246 -15.54 -15.84 13.10
C THR A 246 -14.20 -16.48 12.76
N GLU A 247 -14.17 -17.78 12.49
CA GLU A 247 -12.94 -18.55 12.22
C GLU A 247 -12.72 -18.76 10.73
N THR A 248 -11.48 -19.07 10.37
CA THR A 248 -11.10 -19.42 9.01
C THR A 248 -11.73 -20.74 8.60
N ILE A 249 -12.18 -20.80 7.35
CA ILE A 249 -12.84 -21.95 6.79
C ILE A 249 -11.79 -22.92 6.24
N GLY A 250 -11.82 -24.16 6.73
CA GLY A 250 -10.87 -25.20 6.35
C GLY A 250 -11.12 -25.82 4.97
N LYS A 251 -10.11 -26.54 4.47
CA LYS A 251 -10.11 -27.26 3.18
C LYS A 251 -11.35 -28.11 2.89
N ALA A 252 -11.89 -28.79 3.90
CA ALA A 252 -13.02 -29.71 3.74
C ALA A 252 -14.30 -29.01 3.26
N PHE A 253 -14.52 -27.75 3.67
CA PHE A 253 -15.67 -26.96 3.26
C PHE A 253 -15.66 -26.71 1.76
N PHE A 254 -14.53 -26.25 1.21
CA PHE A 254 -14.44 -25.89 -0.21
C PHE A 254 -14.61 -27.09 -1.13
N LYS A 255 -14.19 -28.29 -0.69
CA LYS A 255 -14.41 -29.53 -1.45
C LYS A 255 -15.89 -29.91 -1.56
N LYS A 256 -16.71 -29.61 -0.54
CA LYS A 256 -18.13 -29.98 -0.48
C LYS A 256 -19.05 -28.92 -1.07
N ASN A 257 -18.72 -27.65 -0.89
CA ASN A 257 -19.57 -26.53 -1.28
C ASN A 257 -19.18 -25.98 -2.64
N LYS A 258 -20.19 -25.68 -3.48
CA LYS A 258 -19.99 -24.96 -4.74
C LYS A 258 -19.83 -23.47 -4.46
N SER A 259 -19.03 -22.79 -5.28
CA SER A 259 -18.95 -21.34 -5.21
C SER A 259 -20.26 -20.70 -5.64
N LEU A 260 -20.59 -19.58 -5.01
CA LEU A 260 -21.75 -18.77 -5.34
C LEU A 260 -21.54 -18.02 -6.66
N PHE A 261 -20.37 -17.38 -6.79
CA PHE A 261 -19.90 -16.76 -8.02
C PHE A 261 -18.38 -16.72 -8.03
N ASN A 262 -17.80 -16.53 -9.22
CA ASN A 262 -16.38 -16.37 -9.43
C ASN A 262 -16.16 -15.16 -10.32
N SER A 263 -15.16 -14.33 -10.02
CA SER A 263 -14.72 -13.33 -10.98
C SER A 263 -14.06 -14.00 -12.18
N GLN A 264 -13.92 -13.27 -13.28
CA GLN A 264 -12.96 -13.67 -14.30
C GLN A 264 -11.54 -13.62 -13.72
N TYR A 265 -10.65 -14.47 -14.23
CA TYR A 265 -9.23 -14.41 -13.91
C TYR A 265 -8.52 -13.70 -15.04
N THR A 266 -7.86 -12.58 -14.75
CA THR A 266 -7.16 -11.77 -15.75
C THR A 266 -5.81 -11.32 -15.20
N ASN A 267 -4.85 -11.05 -16.08
CA ASN A 267 -3.59 -10.40 -15.74
C ASN A 267 -3.73 -8.86 -15.70
N SER A 268 -4.95 -8.34 -15.58
CA SER A 268 -5.18 -6.91 -15.43
C SER A 268 -4.85 -6.45 -14.02
N ARG A 269 -4.53 -5.16 -13.86
CA ARG A 269 -4.28 -4.58 -12.54
C ARG A 269 -5.49 -4.69 -11.61
N GLN A 270 -6.69 -4.61 -12.17
CA GLN A 270 -7.95 -4.69 -11.44
C GLN A 270 -8.90 -5.66 -12.14
N VAL A 271 -9.66 -6.41 -11.34
CA VAL A 271 -10.84 -7.16 -11.78
C VAL A 271 -12.04 -6.79 -10.91
N SER A 272 -13.21 -6.66 -11.50
CA SER A 272 -14.46 -6.36 -10.80
C SER A 272 -15.58 -7.31 -11.19
N HIS A 273 -16.53 -7.51 -10.29
CA HIS A 273 -17.72 -8.32 -10.51
C HIS A 273 -18.91 -7.71 -9.77
N ARG A 274 -19.99 -7.44 -10.51
CA ARG A 274 -21.28 -6.99 -9.99
C ARG A 274 -22.22 -8.17 -9.85
N CYS A 275 -22.87 -8.27 -8.71
CA CYS A 275 -23.86 -9.31 -8.44
C CYS A 275 -24.94 -8.80 -7.47
N GLN A 276 -26.10 -9.46 -7.50
CA GLN A 276 -27.15 -9.25 -6.51
C GLN A 276 -27.05 -10.34 -5.44
N LEU A 277 -27.05 -9.93 -4.18
CA LEU A 277 -26.91 -10.82 -3.04
C LEU A 277 -28.06 -10.60 -2.07
N GLU A 278 -28.58 -11.70 -1.54
CA GLU A 278 -29.61 -11.70 -0.50
C GLU A 278 -29.05 -11.19 0.84
N GLN A 279 -29.95 -10.96 1.79
CA GLN A 279 -29.57 -10.69 3.16
C GLN A 279 -28.80 -11.90 3.75
N GLY A 280 -27.53 -11.73 4.12
CA GLY A 280 -26.70 -12.89 4.48
C GLY A 280 -25.26 -12.60 4.86
N GLY A 281 -24.52 -13.69 5.11
CA GLY A 281 -23.07 -13.70 5.20
C GLY A 281 -22.48 -14.37 3.96
N TYR A 282 -21.36 -13.85 3.48
CA TYR A 282 -20.67 -14.30 2.28
C TYR A 282 -19.17 -14.29 2.50
N LEU A 283 -18.50 -15.34 2.05
CA LEU A 283 -17.05 -15.44 2.10
C LEU A 283 -16.46 -15.10 0.74
N ILE A 284 -15.64 -14.07 0.65
CA ILE A 284 -14.90 -13.67 -0.54
C ILE A 284 -13.43 -14.04 -0.35
N ILE A 285 -12.88 -14.80 -1.29
CA ILE A 285 -11.50 -15.28 -1.26
C ILE A 285 -10.75 -14.69 -2.46
N PRO A 286 -9.96 -13.62 -2.26
CA PRO A 286 -9.06 -13.10 -3.29
C PRO A 286 -7.86 -14.04 -3.47
N THR A 287 -7.54 -14.34 -4.74
CA THR A 287 -6.50 -15.31 -5.10
C THR A 287 -5.71 -14.86 -6.32
N THR A 288 -4.45 -15.28 -6.38
CA THR A 288 -3.75 -15.46 -7.66
C THR A 288 -4.24 -16.75 -8.33
N PHE A 289 -4.02 -16.88 -9.64
CA PHE A 289 -4.37 -18.10 -10.36
C PHE A 289 -3.50 -19.28 -9.90
N GLU A 290 -2.17 -19.08 -9.92
CA GLU A 290 -1.19 -20.07 -9.47
C GLU A 290 -0.84 -19.89 -7.98
N PRO A 291 -0.58 -20.97 -7.24
CA PRO A 291 -0.09 -20.90 -5.87
C PRO A 291 1.36 -20.40 -5.80
N GLY A 292 1.77 -19.89 -4.65
CA GLY A 292 3.14 -19.41 -4.42
C GLY A 292 3.49 -18.07 -5.07
N GLN A 293 2.54 -17.44 -5.76
CA GLN A 293 2.72 -16.10 -6.33
C GLN A 293 2.57 -15.03 -5.25
N GLU A 294 3.49 -14.08 -5.23
CA GLU A 294 3.53 -13.00 -4.24
C GLU A 294 3.08 -11.67 -4.83
N SER A 295 2.16 -10.99 -4.15
CA SER A 295 1.75 -9.63 -4.48
C SER A 295 0.93 -9.02 -3.36
N GLY A 296 1.06 -7.70 -3.18
CA GLY A 296 0.11 -6.92 -2.42
C GLY A 296 -1.19 -6.73 -3.20
N PHE A 297 -2.32 -6.66 -2.50
CA PHE A 297 -3.61 -6.40 -3.12
C PHE A 297 -4.52 -5.56 -2.23
N THR A 298 -5.50 -4.92 -2.87
CA THR A 298 -6.63 -4.28 -2.22
C THR A 298 -7.91 -4.86 -2.78
N LEU A 299 -8.78 -5.36 -1.91
CA LEU A 299 -10.15 -5.75 -2.25
C LEU A 299 -11.10 -4.67 -1.73
N ARG A 300 -11.99 -4.17 -2.59
CA ARG A 300 -13.03 -3.20 -2.24
C ARG A 300 -14.40 -3.76 -2.58
N VAL A 301 -15.37 -3.48 -1.73
CA VAL A 301 -16.77 -3.87 -1.92
C VAL A 301 -17.63 -2.62 -1.84
N TYR A 302 -18.40 -2.36 -2.90
CA TYR A 302 -19.30 -1.21 -3.02
C TYR A 302 -20.75 -1.67 -2.99
N SER A 303 -21.61 -0.92 -2.31
CA SER A 303 -23.08 -1.08 -2.34
C SER A 303 -23.78 0.27 -2.14
N SER A 304 -25.04 0.37 -2.54
CA SER A 304 -25.90 1.51 -2.23
C SER A 304 -26.21 1.64 -0.74
N LYS A 305 -26.10 0.54 0.02
CA LYS A 305 -26.48 0.49 1.44
C LYS A 305 -25.31 0.02 2.33
N PRO A 306 -25.39 0.23 3.66
CA PRO A 306 -24.31 -0.12 4.56
C PRO A 306 -23.98 -1.62 4.54
N LEU A 307 -22.69 -1.94 4.41
CA LEU A 307 -22.16 -3.30 4.44
C LEU A 307 -21.01 -3.42 5.45
N LYS A 308 -20.73 -4.64 5.90
CA LYS A 308 -19.56 -4.93 6.75
C LYS A 308 -18.67 -5.94 6.05
N LEU A 309 -17.36 -5.69 6.10
CA LEU A 309 -16.33 -6.60 5.58
C LEU A 309 -15.33 -6.86 6.70
N LYS A 310 -15.03 -8.13 6.97
CA LYS A 310 -14.10 -8.53 8.03
C LYS A 310 -13.16 -9.62 7.52
N LEU A 311 -11.89 -9.56 7.90
CA LEU A 311 -10.99 -10.68 7.72
C LEU A 311 -11.37 -11.77 8.74
N LEU A 312 -11.56 -13.00 8.26
CA LEU A 312 -11.58 -14.18 9.11
C LEU A 312 -10.13 -14.62 9.29
N ASP A 313 -9.65 -14.53 10.53
CA ASP A 313 -8.31 -14.96 10.90
C ASP A 313 -8.33 -15.50 12.33
N THR A 314 -7.30 -16.28 12.67
CA THR A 314 -7.14 -16.81 14.02
C THR A 314 -6.42 -15.77 14.87
N ALA A 315 -7.07 -15.29 15.92
CA ALA A 315 -6.42 -14.40 16.88
C ALA A 315 -5.21 -15.13 17.50
N PRO A 316 -4.03 -14.49 17.58
CA PRO A 316 -2.87 -15.10 18.21
C PRO A 316 -3.18 -15.34 19.70
N LEU A 317 -3.08 -16.59 20.14
CA LEU A 317 -3.31 -17.01 21.51
C LEU A 317 -2.10 -17.80 22.01
N LEU A 318 -1.60 -17.46 23.19
CA LEU A 318 -0.57 -18.26 23.87
C LEU A 318 -1.24 -19.46 24.56
N VAL A 319 -1.34 -20.58 23.85
CA VAL A 319 -2.02 -21.79 24.36
C VAL A 319 -1.14 -22.59 25.33
N LYS A 320 0.18 -22.44 25.24
CA LYS A 320 1.16 -23.09 26.13
C LYS A 320 2.26 -22.09 26.48
N SER A 321 2.77 -22.20 27.70
CA SER A 321 4.00 -21.49 28.08
C SER A 321 5.12 -21.85 27.10
N ALA A 322 5.92 -20.85 26.71
CA ALA A 322 7.11 -21.08 25.88
C ALA A 322 8.10 -22.05 26.54
N ILE A 323 8.06 -22.14 27.88
CA ILE A 323 8.83 -23.09 28.67
C ILE A 323 7.89 -24.09 29.33
N VAL A 324 8.09 -25.36 28.99
CA VAL A 324 7.41 -26.49 29.63
C VAL A 324 8.37 -27.07 30.66
N LYS A 325 7.91 -27.24 31.92
CA LYS A 325 8.69 -27.98 32.93
C LYS A 325 8.97 -29.38 32.41
N ALA A 326 10.22 -29.80 32.46
CA ALA A 326 10.59 -31.17 32.10
C ALA A 326 9.78 -32.17 32.96
N PRO A 327 9.31 -33.29 32.37
CA PRO A 327 8.67 -34.34 33.15
C PRO A 327 9.58 -34.79 34.31
N PRO A 328 9.03 -35.13 35.49
CA PRO A 328 9.83 -35.54 36.66
C PRO A 328 10.59 -36.87 36.46
N LEU A 329 10.41 -37.55 35.34
CA LEU A 329 11.01 -38.85 35.01
C LEU A 329 11.97 -38.69 33.81
N LEU A 330 13.18 -38.23 34.08
CA LEU A 330 14.36 -38.57 33.27
C LEU A 330 15.26 -39.38 34.19
N ASP A 331 15.34 -40.69 33.95
CA ASP A 331 16.06 -41.65 34.80
C ASP A 331 17.47 -41.14 35.15
N GLY A 332 17.75 -41.06 36.46
CA GLY A 332 18.92 -40.39 37.06
C GLY A 332 20.30 -40.90 36.70
N LYS A 333 20.46 -41.76 35.68
CA LYS A 333 21.78 -42.17 35.15
C LYS A 333 22.27 -41.29 34.00
N SER A 334 21.38 -40.75 33.17
CA SER A 334 21.78 -39.86 32.06
C SER A 334 21.90 -38.40 32.48
N PHE A 335 21.22 -37.98 33.55
CA PHE A 335 21.27 -36.58 34.02
C PHE A 335 22.59 -36.26 34.75
N SER A 336 23.11 -37.20 35.56
CA SER A 336 24.33 -36.99 36.34
C SER A 336 25.57 -36.69 35.48
N GLN A 337 25.63 -37.22 34.25
CA GLN A 337 26.74 -36.93 33.32
C GLN A 337 26.69 -35.47 32.83
N TYR A 338 25.48 -34.91 32.64
CA TYR A 338 25.29 -33.53 32.21
C TYR A 338 25.44 -32.55 33.38
N GLU A 339 25.04 -32.96 34.58
CA GLU A 339 25.27 -32.20 35.81
C GLU A 339 26.77 -31.98 36.07
N ALA A 340 27.60 -32.99 35.84
CA ALA A 340 29.05 -32.85 35.96
C ALA A 340 29.63 -31.83 34.97
N VAL A 341 29.23 -31.88 33.70
CA VAL A 341 29.67 -30.91 32.67
C VAL A 341 29.15 -29.51 32.97
N PHE A 342 27.90 -29.40 33.44
CA PHE A 342 27.32 -28.13 33.88
C PHE A 342 28.13 -27.52 35.02
N LEU A 343 28.45 -28.29 36.06
CA LEU A 343 29.22 -27.81 37.21
C LEU A 343 30.66 -27.42 36.85
N GLN A 344 31.24 -27.98 35.78
CA GLN A 344 32.54 -27.57 35.25
C GLN A 344 32.50 -26.21 34.55
N LEU A 345 31.40 -25.89 33.86
CA LEU A 345 31.23 -24.65 33.09
C LEU A 345 30.57 -23.53 33.90
N ALA A 346 29.84 -23.88 34.96
CA ALA A 346 29.15 -22.94 35.81
C ALA A 346 30.12 -22.16 36.72
N ASP A 347 29.73 -20.94 37.10
CA ASP A 347 30.48 -20.16 38.09
C ASP A 347 30.18 -20.58 39.54
N GLU A 348 30.77 -19.86 40.50
CA GLU A 348 30.58 -20.04 41.95
C GLU A 348 29.10 -19.98 42.38
N HIS A 349 28.26 -19.33 41.59
CA HIS A 349 26.82 -19.18 41.82
C HIS A 349 25.98 -20.20 41.06
N ARG A 350 26.61 -21.21 40.44
CA ARG A 350 25.97 -22.21 39.57
C ARG A 350 25.22 -21.57 38.41
N THR A 351 25.80 -20.53 37.80
CA THR A 351 25.24 -19.84 36.64
C THR A 351 26.06 -20.03 35.39
N VAL A 352 25.36 -20.05 34.25
CA VAL A 352 25.90 -20.31 32.91
C VAL A 352 25.42 -19.21 31.96
N ASN A 353 26.36 -18.56 31.26
CA ASN A 353 26.07 -17.56 30.23
C ASN A 353 25.87 -18.19 28.85
N ALA A 354 25.51 -17.40 27.84
CA ALA A 354 25.20 -17.90 26.50
C ALA A 354 26.37 -18.67 25.82
N PHE A 355 27.62 -18.34 26.13
CA PHE A 355 28.79 -19.03 25.55
C PHE A 355 29.02 -20.38 26.21
N GLU A 356 28.94 -20.42 27.54
CA GLU A 356 29.06 -21.65 28.32
C GLU A 356 27.87 -22.58 28.06
N LEU A 357 26.68 -22.02 27.82
CA LEU A 357 25.50 -22.78 27.41
C LEU A 357 25.70 -23.41 26.03
N GLN A 358 26.32 -22.70 25.10
CA GLN A 358 26.64 -23.25 23.78
C GLN A 358 27.59 -24.45 23.91
N GLU A 359 28.65 -24.33 24.71
CA GLU A 359 29.62 -25.40 24.98
C GLU A 359 28.95 -26.60 25.68
N LEU A 360 28.09 -26.33 26.66
CA LEU A 360 27.30 -27.34 27.33
C LEU A 360 26.40 -28.10 26.35
N LEU A 361 25.67 -27.39 25.49
CA LEU A 361 24.80 -27.99 24.49
C LEU A 361 25.59 -28.78 23.43
N ASP A 362 26.76 -28.29 23.03
CA ASP A 362 27.63 -29.03 22.10
C ASP A 362 28.15 -30.35 22.69
N ALA A 363 28.44 -30.37 23.99
CA ALA A 363 28.83 -31.58 24.71
C ALA A 363 27.65 -32.56 24.96
N CYS A 364 26.44 -32.03 25.19
CA CYS A 364 25.32 -32.82 25.69
C CYS A 364 24.34 -33.30 24.59
N LEU A 365 24.26 -32.59 23.45
CA LEU A 365 23.30 -32.91 22.40
C LEU A 365 23.72 -34.14 21.56
N PRO A 366 22.75 -34.98 21.15
CA PRO A 366 23.06 -36.34 20.68
C PRO A 366 23.57 -36.44 19.24
N ASN A 367 23.40 -35.40 18.40
CA ASN A 367 23.86 -35.43 17.01
C ASN A 367 24.18 -34.03 16.47
N ASP A 368 25.01 -33.99 15.42
CA ASP A 368 25.53 -32.76 14.81
C ASP A 368 24.45 -31.89 14.19
N TYR A 369 23.33 -32.48 13.73
CA TYR A 369 22.20 -31.74 13.21
C TYR A 369 21.56 -30.87 14.31
N ILE A 370 21.30 -31.43 15.49
CA ILE A 370 20.72 -30.69 16.62
C ILE A 370 21.74 -29.73 17.23
N LYS A 371 23.03 -30.11 17.30
CA LYS A 371 24.12 -29.20 17.71
C LYS A 371 24.19 -27.97 16.81
N SER A 372 24.04 -28.15 15.50
CA SER A 372 24.03 -27.03 14.54
C SER A 372 22.90 -26.02 14.80
N CYS A 373 21.80 -26.44 15.42
CA CYS A 373 20.70 -25.56 15.83
C CYS A 373 21.02 -24.75 17.09
N ALA A 374 21.93 -25.21 17.95
CA ALA A 374 22.39 -24.52 19.17
C ALA A 374 23.41 -23.41 18.85
N SER A 375 23.05 -22.51 17.93
CA SER A 375 23.87 -21.34 17.63
C SER A 375 23.97 -20.42 18.85
N ILE A 376 25.01 -19.57 18.88
CA ILE A 376 25.18 -18.60 19.97
C ILE A 376 23.98 -17.66 20.13
N GLU A 377 23.28 -17.35 19.03
CA GLU A 377 22.09 -16.51 19.08
C GLU A 377 20.93 -17.24 19.75
N VAL A 378 20.72 -18.52 19.43
CA VAL A 378 19.73 -19.35 20.13
C VAL A 378 20.06 -19.45 21.62
N CYS A 379 21.33 -19.64 21.98
CA CYS A 379 21.75 -19.69 23.38
C CYS A 379 21.49 -18.36 24.12
N ARG A 380 21.71 -17.21 23.46
CA ARG A 380 21.35 -15.89 24.02
C ARG A 380 19.85 -15.76 24.25
N GLN A 381 19.03 -16.14 23.27
CA GLN A 381 17.57 -16.10 23.40
C GLN A 381 17.07 -17.00 24.55
N ILE A 382 17.67 -18.19 24.71
CA ILE A 382 17.36 -19.08 25.83
C ILE A 382 17.70 -18.41 27.16
N VAL A 383 18.93 -17.90 27.34
CA VAL A 383 19.34 -17.21 28.57
C VAL A 383 18.41 -16.04 28.89
N LEU A 384 18.10 -15.18 27.91
CA LEU A 384 17.18 -14.04 28.08
C LEU A 384 15.78 -14.48 28.50
N THR A 385 15.26 -15.56 27.91
CA THR A 385 13.93 -16.08 28.25
C THR A 385 13.92 -16.59 29.70
N PHE A 386 14.96 -17.30 30.13
CA PHE A 386 15.06 -17.80 31.50
C PHE A 386 15.30 -16.68 32.53
N GLU A 387 16.07 -15.64 32.20
CA GLU A 387 16.23 -14.45 33.04
C GLU A 387 14.89 -13.73 33.30
N SER A 388 14.02 -13.65 32.29
CA SER A 388 12.72 -12.99 32.42
C SER A 388 11.72 -13.73 33.32
N LEU A 389 12.00 -15.00 33.66
CA LEU A 389 11.11 -15.88 34.43
C LEU A 389 11.51 -16.03 35.90
N GLU A 390 12.55 -15.32 36.35
CA GLU A 390 13.13 -15.48 37.69
C GLU A 390 12.36 -14.85 38.85
N GLU A 391 11.16 -14.32 38.62
CA GLU A 391 10.31 -13.84 39.74
C GLU A 391 9.86 -15.00 40.67
N ASP A 392 9.90 -16.26 40.20
CA ASP A 392 9.52 -17.46 40.98
C ASP A 392 10.73 -18.34 41.33
N ASN A 393 11.46 -17.96 42.39
CA ASN A 393 12.64 -18.53 43.08
C ASN A 393 12.80 -20.08 43.22
N THR A 394 12.61 -20.89 42.17
CA THR A 394 12.43 -22.36 42.31
C THR A 394 13.35 -23.24 41.46
N TYR A 395 14.41 -22.71 40.84
CA TYR A 395 15.32 -23.49 39.99
C TYR A 395 16.76 -23.49 40.50
N SER A 396 17.38 -24.67 40.55
CA SER A 396 18.74 -24.92 41.10
C SER A 396 19.88 -24.61 40.15
N ALA A 397 19.60 -24.39 38.86
CA ALA A 397 20.53 -23.91 37.84
C ALA A 397 19.97 -22.60 37.25
N ARG A 398 20.78 -21.54 37.27
CA ARG A 398 20.37 -20.20 36.84
C ARG A 398 21.07 -19.87 35.52
N LEU A 399 20.32 -19.86 34.41
CA LEU A 399 20.83 -19.34 33.14
C LEU A 399 20.78 -17.81 33.22
N LYS A 400 21.94 -17.19 33.39
CA LYS A 400 22.08 -15.74 33.53
C LYS A 400 23.21 -15.21 32.67
N ASN A 401 23.01 -14.04 32.11
CA ASN A 401 24.08 -13.20 31.64
C ASN A 401 24.93 -12.81 32.85
N LYS A 402 26.14 -13.38 32.90
CA LYS A 402 27.15 -13.01 33.89
C LYS A 402 27.45 -11.52 33.73
N THR A 403 27.12 -10.72 34.73
CA THR A 403 27.57 -9.33 34.81
C THR A 403 29.01 -9.37 35.31
N ARG A 404 29.97 -9.33 34.38
CA ARG A 404 31.39 -9.26 34.74
C ARG A 404 31.72 -7.83 35.17
N THR A 405 32.55 -7.68 36.20
CA THR A 405 33.07 -6.35 36.53
C THR A 405 34.02 -5.89 35.42
N GLU A 406 34.20 -4.57 35.28
CA GLU A 406 35.16 -4.01 34.32
C GLU A 406 36.58 -4.58 34.55
N GLN A 407 36.92 -4.90 35.80
CA GLN A 407 38.19 -5.51 36.19
C GLN A 407 38.31 -6.95 35.68
N ASP A 408 37.24 -7.74 35.77
CA ASP A 408 37.23 -9.12 35.26
C ASP A 408 37.35 -9.16 33.74
N VAL A 409 36.67 -8.24 33.04
CA VAL A 409 36.77 -8.09 31.58
C VAL A 409 38.20 -7.72 31.18
N CYS A 410 38.80 -6.77 31.90
CA CYS A 410 40.18 -6.35 31.70
C CYS A 410 41.17 -7.53 31.88
N ASN A 411 41.03 -8.28 32.99
CA ASN A 411 41.87 -9.44 33.28
C ASN A 411 41.73 -10.53 32.21
N LEU A 412 40.50 -10.84 31.80
CA LEU A 412 40.22 -11.86 30.79
C LEU A 412 40.79 -11.48 29.41
N PHE A 413 40.66 -10.21 29.02
CA PHE A 413 41.21 -9.72 27.76
C PHE A 413 42.73 -9.79 27.75
N ASN A 414 43.38 -9.35 28.83
CA ASN A 414 44.84 -9.34 28.94
C ASN A 414 45.43 -10.75 28.99
N ALA A 415 44.71 -11.72 29.58
CA ALA A 415 45.09 -13.12 29.56
C ALA A 415 45.01 -13.73 28.14
N LYS A 416 44.05 -13.29 27.31
CA LYS A 416 43.84 -13.81 25.96
C LYS A 416 44.67 -13.08 24.89
N CYS A 417 45.01 -11.82 25.13
CA CYS A 417 45.75 -10.93 24.24
C CYS A 417 46.95 -10.29 24.97
N PRO A 418 48.00 -11.06 25.29
CA PRO A 418 49.12 -10.57 26.09
C PRO A 418 49.92 -9.44 25.42
N ASP A 419 49.92 -9.39 24.09
CA ASP A 419 50.66 -8.37 23.30
C ASP A 419 49.97 -7.00 23.25
N ASN A 420 48.69 -6.92 23.65
CA ASN A 420 47.92 -5.69 23.58
C ASN A 420 47.03 -5.55 24.81
N THR A 421 47.64 -5.24 25.96
CA THR A 421 46.91 -5.14 27.22
C THR A 421 46.04 -3.89 27.29
N ILE A 422 44.87 -4.03 27.90
CA ILE A 422 43.92 -2.95 28.17
C ILE A 422 43.84 -2.69 29.68
N THR A 423 43.29 -1.52 30.04
CA THR A 423 43.03 -1.13 31.44
C THR A 423 41.53 -1.15 31.73
N GLN A 424 41.16 -1.17 33.02
CA GLN A 424 39.77 -1.01 33.43
C GLN A 424 39.12 0.25 32.84
N SER A 425 39.86 1.37 32.78
CA SER A 425 39.33 2.62 32.19
C SER A 425 39.02 2.48 30.69
N THR A 426 39.75 1.61 29.99
CA THR A 426 39.51 1.33 28.57
C THR A 426 38.18 0.59 28.42
N VAL A 427 37.92 -0.41 29.26
CA VAL A 427 36.65 -1.15 29.29
C VAL A 427 35.49 -0.19 29.59
N SER A 428 35.61 0.64 30.63
CA SER A 428 34.59 1.61 31.03
C SER A 428 34.24 2.60 29.91
N LYS A 429 35.26 3.14 29.23
CA LYS A 429 35.06 4.06 28.08
C LYS A 429 34.36 3.39 26.91
N ILE A 430 34.72 2.16 26.58
CA ILE A 430 34.09 1.39 25.51
C ILE A 430 32.64 1.09 25.85
N GLU A 431 32.36 0.72 27.11
CA GLU A 431 31.01 0.45 27.59
C GLU A 431 30.13 1.71 27.53
N SER A 432 30.60 2.85 28.06
CA SER A 432 29.87 4.13 28.01
C SER A 432 29.54 4.51 26.57
N LYS A 433 30.52 4.41 25.67
CA LYS A 433 30.35 4.69 24.24
C LYS A 433 29.32 3.78 23.59
N PHE A 434 29.34 2.49 23.92
CA PHE A 434 28.35 1.54 23.42
C PHE A 434 26.95 1.83 23.96
N ARG A 435 26.80 2.19 25.25
CA ARG A 435 25.52 2.58 25.84
C ARG A 435 24.94 3.84 25.21
N GLU A 436 25.79 4.81 24.85
CA GLU A 436 25.37 6.06 24.23
C GLU A 436 25.03 5.92 22.73
N THR A 437 25.80 5.13 21.99
CA THR A 437 25.74 5.12 20.51
C THR A 437 25.30 3.79 19.90
N GLY A 438 25.18 2.73 20.69
CA GLY A 438 24.93 1.36 20.22
C GLY A 438 26.12 0.74 19.47
N ASN A 439 27.29 1.38 19.47
CA ASN A 439 28.47 0.94 18.72
C ASN A 439 29.77 1.32 19.46
N VAL A 440 30.84 0.60 19.17
CA VAL A 440 32.18 0.83 19.73
C VAL A 440 33.13 1.57 18.77
N LYS A 441 32.72 1.79 17.51
CA LYS A 441 33.53 2.51 16.50
C LYS A 441 33.76 3.96 16.89
N ASP A 442 34.98 4.46 16.64
CA ASP A 442 35.30 5.89 16.81
C ASP A 442 34.46 6.75 15.88
N LEU A 443 33.88 7.83 16.44
CA LEU A 443 33.22 8.85 15.64
C LEU A 443 34.25 9.51 14.72
N PRO A 444 33.88 9.88 13.48
CA PRO A 444 34.73 10.69 12.63
C PRO A 444 35.13 11.96 13.38
N LYS A 445 36.42 12.28 13.45
CA LYS A 445 36.90 13.51 14.08
C LYS A 445 36.18 14.71 13.44
N SER A 446 35.37 15.45 14.21
CA SER A 446 34.74 16.68 13.73
C SER A 446 35.84 17.67 13.34
N GLY A 447 35.94 17.99 12.05
CA GLY A 447 36.88 19.01 11.56
C GLY A 447 36.62 20.38 12.20
N ARG A 448 37.66 21.21 12.29
CA ARG A 448 37.59 22.58 12.85
C ARG A 448 36.51 23.41 12.13
N PRO A 449 35.68 24.20 12.84
CA PRO A 449 34.59 24.98 12.22
C PRO A 449 35.10 25.87 11.07
N LYS A 450 34.42 25.86 9.92
CA LYS A 450 34.71 26.75 8.79
C LYS A 450 34.05 28.11 9.03
N ILE A 451 34.80 29.19 8.86
CA ILE A 451 34.26 30.57 8.87
C ILE A 451 33.29 30.71 7.68
N THR A 452 32.08 31.20 7.97
CA THR A 452 31.01 31.45 6.99
C THR A 452 31.44 32.44 5.93
N GLN A 453 30.80 32.39 4.76
CA GLN A 453 31.15 33.28 3.66
C GLN A 453 30.81 34.74 3.99
N ASP A 454 29.70 34.97 4.70
CA ASP A 454 29.24 36.29 5.13
C ASP A 454 30.30 36.99 6.00
N LYS A 455 30.83 36.30 7.00
CA LYS A 455 31.93 36.84 7.84
C LYS A 455 33.18 37.19 7.05
N LYS A 456 33.46 36.53 5.92
CA LYS A 456 34.61 36.92 5.07
C LYS A 456 34.33 38.22 4.32
N ILE A 457 33.09 38.40 3.86
CA ILE A 457 32.65 39.60 3.15
C ILE A 457 32.70 40.79 4.12
N ASP A 458 32.16 40.63 5.34
CA ASP A 458 32.17 41.68 6.38
C ASP A 458 33.60 42.12 6.75
N ILE A 459 34.53 41.18 6.86
CA ILE A 459 35.95 41.47 7.11
C ILE A 459 36.58 42.30 5.98
N VAL A 460 36.23 42.04 4.72
CA VAL A 460 36.77 42.80 3.59
C VAL A 460 36.12 44.19 3.53
N LEU A 461 34.80 44.28 3.70
CA LEU A 461 34.06 45.54 3.73
C LEU A 461 34.55 46.47 4.86
N SER A 462 34.77 45.94 6.06
CA SER A 462 35.30 46.74 7.18
C SER A 462 36.68 47.35 6.90
N MET A 463 37.51 46.69 6.08
CA MET A 463 38.80 47.23 5.63
C MET A 463 38.67 48.21 4.46
N GLU A 464 37.64 48.08 3.61
CA GLU A 464 37.32 49.06 2.56
C GLU A 464 36.75 50.36 3.14
N GLU A 465 35.84 50.25 4.10
CA GLU A 465 35.21 51.40 4.76
C GLU A 465 36.19 52.17 5.65
N ASN A 466 37.13 51.47 6.30
CA ASN A 466 38.17 52.10 7.11
C ASN A 466 39.55 51.43 6.90
N PRO A 467 40.32 51.88 5.90
CA PRO A 467 41.62 51.30 5.56
C PRO A 467 42.70 51.45 6.65
N GLN A 468 42.45 52.25 7.68
CA GLN A 468 43.37 52.46 8.81
C GLN A 468 43.03 51.58 10.02
N SER A 469 41.96 50.78 9.94
CA SER A 469 41.57 49.87 11.02
C SER A 469 42.61 48.77 11.22
N THR A 470 42.86 48.39 12.48
CA THR A 470 43.84 47.34 12.77
C THR A 470 43.22 45.96 12.57
N SER A 471 44.01 45.00 12.08
CA SER A 471 43.56 43.61 11.94
C SER A 471 43.05 42.98 13.24
N THR A 472 43.48 43.49 14.39
CA THR A 472 43.01 43.07 15.72
C THR A 472 41.61 43.59 16.01
N LEU A 473 41.32 44.85 15.66
CA LEU A 473 40.00 45.46 15.84
C LEU A 473 38.95 44.79 14.94
N VAL A 474 39.29 44.60 13.67
CA VAL A 474 38.43 43.89 12.70
C VAL A 474 38.18 42.44 13.12
N ALA A 475 39.16 41.79 13.76
CA ALA A 475 39.00 40.45 14.31
C ALA A 475 38.00 40.41 15.48
N SER A 476 38.05 41.40 16.38
CA SER A 476 37.09 41.50 17.49
C SER A 476 35.67 41.80 17.02
N GLU A 477 35.50 42.71 16.06
CA GLU A 477 34.17 43.10 15.56
C GLU A 477 33.46 41.96 14.81
N ASN A 478 34.23 41.09 14.14
CA ASN A 478 33.69 39.96 13.38
C ASN A 478 33.70 38.63 14.17
N GLU A 479 34.11 38.65 15.45
CA GLU A 479 34.26 37.49 16.33
C GLU A 479 35.06 36.35 15.68
N VAL A 480 36.20 36.68 15.09
CA VAL A 480 37.12 35.71 14.47
C VAL A 480 38.54 35.92 14.99
N SER A 481 39.41 34.91 14.84
CA SER A 481 40.81 35.12 15.23
C SER A 481 41.52 36.07 14.28
N GLN A 482 42.45 36.88 14.81
CA GLN A 482 43.27 37.79 14.00
C GLN A 482 44.02 37.05 12.88
N THR A 483 44.46 35.81 13.13
CA THR A 483 45.12 34.97 12.12
C THR A 483 44.18 34.63 10.95
N ALA A 484 42.87 34.48 11.22
CA ALA A 484 41.88 34.24 10.19
C ALA A 484 41.63 35.50 9.34
N VAL A 485 41.52 36.68 9.97
CA VAL A 485 41.41 37.98 9.29
C VAL A 485 42.59 38.20 8.36
N LEU A 486 43.82 38.06 8.86
CA LEU A 486 45.05 38.23 8.06
C LEU A 486 45.11 37.26 6.87
N ARG A 487 44.62 36.02 7.04
CA ARG A 487 44.57 35.04 5.95
C ARG A 487 43.52 35.39 4.91
N ILE A 488 42.36 35.90 5.32
CA ILE A 488 41.29 36.35 4.40
C ILE A 488 41.78 37.57 3.62
N LEU A 489 42.31 38.58 4.30
CA LEU A 489 42.84 39.80 3.67
C LEU A 489 43.97 39.50 2.68
N ARG A 490 44.92 38.61 3.02
CA ARG A 490 45.95 38.17 2.06
C ARG A 490 45.39 37.49 0.82
N LYS A 491 44.28 36.76 0.95
CA LYS A 491 43.67 36.04 -0.17
C LYS A 491 42.95 36.99 -1.12
N GLU A 492 42.42 38.09 -0.59
CA GLU A 492 41.80 39.19 -1.35
C GLU A 492 42.81 40.30 -1.72
N ASN A 493 44.12 40.01 -1.65
CA ASN A 493 45.23 40.90 -2.03
C ASN A 493 45.35 42.22 -1.21
N TYR A 494 44.76 42.29 -0.02
CA TYR A 494 45.02 43.37 0.92
C TYR A 494 46.36 43.16 1.62
N HIS A 495 47.35 43.99 1.26
CA HIS A 495 48.68 43.98 1.84
C HIS A 495 48.87 45.21 2.75
N PRO A 496 49.24 45.04 4.03
CA PRO A 496 49.52 46.18 4.89
C PRO A 496 50.83 46.85 4.44
N TYR A 497 50.74 48.02 3.81
CA TYR A 497 51.92 48.83 3.49
C TYR A 497 52.32 49.68 4.70
N LYS A 498 53.57 49.56 5.14
CA LYS A 498 54.19 50.47 6.11
C LYS A 498 54.85 51.60 5.33
N PHE A 499 54.24 52.78 5.27
CA PHE A 499 54.95 53.97 4.78
C PHE A 499 55.95 54.42 5.85
N GLN A 500 57.24 54.45 5.51
CA GLN A 500 58.24 55.20 6.27
C GLN A 500 58.41 56.55 5.58
N LEU A 501 57.98 57.63 6.24
CA LEU A 501 58.38 58.99 5.88
C LEU A 501 59.77 59.23 6.47
N THR A 502 60.77 59.43 5.62
CA THR A 502 62.08 60.01 6.00
C THR A 502 62.00 61.51 6.10
#